data_AF-A0A382TIM8-F1
#
_entry.id   AF-A0A382TIM8-F1
#
_cell.length_a   1.000
_cell.length_b   1.000
_cell.length_c   1.000
_cell.angle_alpha   90.00
_cell.angle_beta   90.00
_cell.angle_gamma   90.00
#
_symmetry.space_group_name_H-M   'P 1'
#
loop_
_entity.id
_entity.type
_entity.pdbx_description
1 polymer ?
#
loop_
_entity_poly.entity_id
_entity_poly.type
_entity_poly.pdbx_seq_one_letter_code
_entity_poly.pdbx_strand_id
1 'polypeptide(L)'
;MLILSLLTLAFILIIVFLHDIFQKKHAIIRNFPIIGHFRYLIEMVGPELRQYIVANDKEEMPFNRCERSWIYATAKKQQNTFGFGTTEQIYEAGYPIIKHSTFPISEKSLKYYSDDKTLIPCSKLIGKSHQRLKSYRPNSIVNISAMSFGSLGKNAISALNKGAQIACCYHNTGEGGLSPYHQNGADIVWQIGTGYFGCRDNKGNFSIDSFLNTINNNKCIKMIEIKLSQGAKPGKGGILPKEKVTKEIAKARGVEIGRACLSPNNHSA
;
A
#
# COMPACT_ATOMS: atom_id res chain seq x y z
N MET A 1 -14.40 1.09 -61.79
CA MET A 1 -14.16 1.94 -60.60
C MET A 1 -14.28 1.16 -59.28
N LEU A 2 -15.33 0.38 -59.05
CA LEU A 2 -15.57 -0.32 -57.78
C LEU A 2 -14.43 -1.27 -57.34
N ILE A 3 -13.86 -2.03 -58.29
CA ILE A 3 -12.76 -2.97 -58.02
C ILE A 3 -11.48 -2.22 -57.64
N LEU A 4 -11.19 -1.11 -58.33
CA LEU A 4 -10.00 -0.30 -58.04
C LEU A 4 -10.09 0.35 -56.66
N SER A 5 -11.28 0.80 -56.25
CA SER A 5 -11.52 1.33 -54.90
C SER A 5 -11.43 0.28 -53.79
N LEU A 6 -11.85 -0.96 -54.05
CA LEU A 6 -11.72 -2.06 -53.09
C LEU A 6 -10.25 -2.45 -52.92
N LEU A 7 -9.48 -2.48 -54.01
CA LEU A 7 -8.05 -2.78 -53.96
C LEU A 7 -7.25 -1.71 -53.22
N THR A 8 -7.55 -0.42 -53.42
CA THR A 8 -6.91 0.65 -52.65
C THR A 8 -7.26 0.59 -51.16
N LEU A 9 -8.52 0.32 -50.82
CA LEU A 9 -8.92 0.17 -49.42
C LEU A 9 -8.21 -1.02 -48.74
N ALA A 10 -8.15 -2.17 -49.41
CA ALA A 10 -7.44 -3.34 -48.92
C ALA A 10 -5.95 -3.06 -48.72
N PHE A 11 -5.32 -2.36 -49.66
CA PHE A 11 -3.91 -1.96 -49.56
C PHE A 11 -3.65 -1.04 -48.35
N ILE A 12 -4.52 -0.06 -48.09
CA ILE A 12 -4.42 0.81 -46.91
C ILE A 12 -4.56 0.01 -45.62
N LEU A 13 -5.53 -0.91 -45.55
CA LEU A 13 -5.73 -1.76 -44.38
C LEU A 13 -4.51 -2.66 -44.10
N ILE A 14 -3.87 -3.18 -45.15
CA ILE A 14 -2.63 -3.98 -45.01
C ILE A 14 -1.48 -3.12 -44.45
N ILE A 15 -1.32 -1.88 -44.91
CA ILE A 15 -0.30 -0.97 -44.38
C ILE A 15 -0.55 -0.68 -42.89
N VAL A 16 -1.81 -0.39 -42.52
CA VAL A 16 -2.19 -0.13 -41.12
C VAL A 16 -1.96 -1.38 -40.26
N PHE A 17 -2.34 -2.55 -40.75
CA PHE A 17 -2.12 -3.83 -40.07
C PHE A 17 -0.63 -4.09 -39.78
N LEU A 18 0.23 -3.88 -40.78
CA LEU A 18 1.67 -4.01 -40.60
C LEU A 18 2.20 -3.01 -39.58
N HIS A 19 1.78 -1.74 -39.66
CA HIS A 19 2.16 -0.73 -38.68
C HIS A 19 1.76 -1.12 -37.24
N ASP A 20 0.54 -1.60 -37.06
CA ASP A 20 -0.03 -2.00 -35.77
C ASP A 20 0.74 -3.15 -35.10
N ILE A 21 1.24 -4.11 -35.89
CA ILE A 21 2.03 -5.24 -35.39
C ILE A 21 3.45 -4.82 -34.95
N PHE A 22 4.07 -3.90 -35.69
CA PHE A 22 5.46 -3.51 -35.45
C PHE A 22 5.62 -2.42 -34.38
N GLN A 23 4.58 -1.62 -34.13
CA GLN A 23 4.66 -0.57 -33.11
C GLN A 23 4.75 -1.16 -31.69
N LYS A 24 5.54 -0.52 -30.82
CA LYS A 24 5.83 -1.00 -29.45
C LYS A 24 5.15 -0.20 -28.34
N LYS A 25 4.38 0.84 -28.70
CA LYS A 25 3.85 1.84 -27.76
C LYS A 25 2.46 1.48 -27.22
N HIS A 26 1.60 0.85 -28.03
CA HIS A 26 0.20 0.56 -27.72
C HIS A 26 -0.06 -0.95 -27.71
N ALA A 27 -0.13 -1.57 -26.53
CA ALA A 27 -0.33 -3.02 -26.41
C ALA A 27 -1.64 -3.50 -27.05
N ILE A 28 -2.72 -2.72 -26.95
CA ILE A 28 -4.05 -3.09 -27.46
C ILE A 28 -4.07 -3.16 -28.99
N ILE A 29 -3.55 -2.11 -29.66
CA ILE A 29 -3.49 -2.07 -31.13
C ILE A 29 -2.60 -3.19 -31.68
N ARG A 30 -1.53 -3.53 -30.96
CA ARG A 30 -0.63 -4.63 -31.34
C ARG A 30 -1.30 -6.01 -31.23
N ASN A 31 -2.11 -6.22 -30.20
CA ASN A 31 -2.80 -7.49 -29.97
C ASN A 31 -4.06 -7.65 -30.83
N PHE A 32 -4.70 -6.54 -31.22
CA PHE A 32 -5.87 -6.51 -32.10
C PHE A 32 -5.69 -5.47 -33.22
N PRO A 33 -4.85 -5.73 -34.24
CA PRO A 33 -4.60 -4.81 -35.36
C PRO A 33 -5.88 -4.44 -36.09
N ILE A 34 -5.97 -3.20 -36.61
CA ILE A 34 -7.15 -2.61 -37.26
C ILE A 34 -8.34 -2.42 -36.30
N ILE A 35 -8.80 -3.48 -35.63
CA ILE A 35 -9.97 -3.48 -34.74
C ILE A 35 -9.72 -2.63 -33.49
N GLY A 36 -8.50 -2.62 -32.96
CA GLY A 36 -8.13 -1.83 -31.79
C GLY A 36 -8.34 -0.32 -31.97
N HIS A 37 -8.33 0.18 -33.21
CA HIS A 37 -8.62 1.59 -33.51
C HIS A 37 -10.08 1.96 -33.24
N PHE A 38 -11.03 1.03 -33.44
CA PHE A 38 -12.45 1.26 -33.11
C PHE A 38 -12.66 1.53 -31.62
N ARG A 39 -11.89 0.87 -30.75
CA ARG A 39 -11.94 1.15 -29.31
C ARG A 39 -11.63 2.62 -29.03
N TYR A 40 -10.57 3.16 -29.63
CA TYR A 40 -10.17 4.55 -29.40
C TYR A 40 -11.13 5.55 -30.04
N LEU A 41 -11.70 5.22 -31.20
CA LEU A 41 -12.77 6.01 -31.82
C LEU A 41 -14.01 6.08 -30.92
N ILE A 42 -14.44 4.95 -30.36
CA ILE A 42 -15.58 4.90 -29.43
C ILE A 42 -15.24 5.58 -28.10
N GLU A 43 -14.02 5.44 -27.58
CA GLU A 43 -13.57 6.13 -26.37
C GLU A 43 -13.59 7.66 -26.54
N MET A 44 -13.32 8.16 -27.76
CA MET A 44 -13.31 9.58 -28.13
C MET A 44 -14.72 10.18 -28.18
N VAL A 45 -15.70 9.45 -28.74
CA VAL A 45 -17.13 9.84 -28.82
C VAL A 45 -17.91 9.43 -27.55
N GLY A 46 -17.24 8.71 -26.65
CA GLY A 46 -17.81 8.20 -25.42
C GLY A 46 -18.36 9.28 -24.47
N PRO A 47 -17.71 10.45 -24.26
CA PRO A 47 -18.27 11.54 -23.44
C PRO A 47 -19.67 11.97 -23.87
N GLU A 48 -19.91 12.10 -25.17
CA GLU A 48 -21.16 12.57 -25.75
C GLU A 48 -22.24 11.49 -25.73
N LEU A 49 -21.87 10.24 -26.02
CA LEU A 49 -22.79 9.09 -25.95
C LEU A 49 -23.27 8.78 -24.53
N ARG A 50 -22.49 9.19 -23.51
CA ARG A 50 -22.80 8.96 -22.08
C ARG A 50 -23.95 9.80 -21.54
N GLN A 51 -24.29 10.91 -22.19
CA GLN A 51 -25.49 11.66 -21.85
C GLN A 51 -26.77 10.85 -22.18
N TYR A 52 -26.68 9.85 -23.06
CA TYR A 52 -27.83 9.17 -23.62
C TYR A 52 -27.87 7.64 -23.45
N ILE A 53 -26.73 6.94 -23.29
CA ILE A 53 -26.71 5.47 -23.50
C ILE A 53 -26.14 4.62 -22.34
N VAL A 54 -24.93 4.79 -21.75
CA VAL A 54 -24.46 3.88 -20.67
C VAL A 54 -23.37 4.46 -19.74
N ALA A 55 -23.53 4.20 -18.43
CA ALA A 55 -22.58 4.17 -17.29
C ALA A 55 -21.83 5.44 -16.85
N ASN A 56 -21.91 5.70 -15.53
CA ASN A 56 -21.10 6.70 -14.82
C ASN A 56 -19.61 6.32 -14.81
N ASP A 57 -18.69 7.30 -14.79
CA ASP A 57 -17.22 7.11 -14.86
C ASP A 57 -16.62 6.19 -13.76
N LYS A 58 -17.42 5.83 -12.75
CA LYS A 58 -17.03 5.09 -11.53
C LYS A 58 -17.66 3.70 -11.39
N GLU A 59 -18.48 3.25 -12.34
CA GLU A 59 -19.11 1.92 -12.25
C GLU A 59 -18.12 0.77 -12.55
N GLU A 60 -16.99 1.06 -13.20
CA GLU A 60 -15.97 0.06 -13.50
C GLU A 60 -15.11 -0.28 -12.26
N MET A 61 -15.04 -1.57 -11.93
CA MET A 61 -14.19 -2.14 -10.87
C MET A 61 -13.11 -3.05 -11.50
N PRO A 62 -11.90 -3.18 -10.91
CA PRO A 62 -11.44 -2.63 -9.63
C PRO A 62 -10.84 -1.21 -9.72
N PHE A 63 -10.58 -0.71 -10.94
CA PHE A 63 -10.10 0.66 -11.17
C PHE A 63 -11.06 1.38 -12.10
N ASN A 64 -11.53 2.54 -11.66
CA ASN A 64 -12.46 3.34 -12.44
C ASN A 64 -11.74 4.04 -13.62
N ARG A 65 -12.51 4.58 -14.58
CA ARG A 65 -11.93 5.20 -15.78
C ARG A 65 -11.06 6.42 -15.44
N CYS A 66 -11.42 7.18 -14.41
CA CYS A 66 -10.66 8.34 -13.96
C CYS A 66 -9.25 7.91 -13.49
N GLU A 67 -9.17 6.90 -12.64
CA GLU A 67 -7.91 6.30 -12.17
C GLU A 67 -7.06 5.79 -13.34
N ARG A 68 -7.66 5.05 -14.28
CA ARG A 68 -6.94 4.55 -15.47
C ARG A 68 -6.41 5.70 -16.34
N SER A 69 -7.22 6.73 -16.56
CA SER A 69 -6.83 7.90 -17.37
C SER A 69 -5.68 8.66 -16.72
N TRP A 70 -5.73 8.84 -15.40
CA TRP A 70 -4.65 9.45 -14.62
C TRP A 70 -3.36 8.62 -14.65
N ILE A 71 -3.45 7.29 -14.48
CA ILE A 71 -2.31 6.37 -14.59
C ILE A 71 -1.67 6.47 -15.97
N TYR A 72 -2.48 6.44 -17.05
CA TYR A 72 -1.96 6.52 -18.42
C TYR A 72 -1.34 7.87 -18.74
N ALA A 73 -1.95 8.99 -18.33
CA ALA A 73 -1.39 10.32 -18.52
C ALA A 73 -0.03 10.45 -17.80
N THR A 74 0.02 9.99 -16.55
CA THR A 74 1.25 9.98 -15.74
C THR A 74 2.33 9.10 -16.38
N ALA A 75 1.99 7.88 -16.81
CA ALA A 75 2.93 6.97 -17.46
C ALA A 75 3.47 7.52 -18.79
N LYS A 76 2.65 8.29 -19.53
CA LYS A 76 3.04 8.96 -20.78
C LYS A 76 3.73 10.32 -20.57
N LYS A 77 3.96 10.75 -19.32
CA LYS A 77 4.48 12.09 -18.98
C LYS A 77 3.66 13.24 -19.58
N GLN A 78 2.35 13.03 -19.70
CA GLN A 78 1.39 14.04 -20.15
C GLN A 78 0.83 14.81 -18.95
N GLN A 79 0.14 15.92 -19.21
CA GLN A 79 -0.57 16.65 -18.17
C GLN A 79 -1.61 15.72 -17.52
N ASN A 80 -1.44 15.46 -16.23
CA ASN A 80 -2.28 14.58 -15.42
C ASN A 80 -3.21 15.37 -14.49
N THR A 81 -3.27 16.69 -14.64
CA THR A 81 -4.21 17.57 -13.97
C THR A 81 -5.44 17.74 -14.86
N PHE A 82 -6.57 17.20 -14.43
CA PHE A 82 -7.85 17.35 -15.12
C PHE A 82 -8.72 18.33 -14.35
N GLY A 83 -9.31 19.31 -15.03
CA GLY A 83 -10.31 20.18 -14.41
C GLY A 83 -11.61 19.40 -14.20
N PHE A 84 -12.17 19.42 -13.00
CA PHE A 84 -13.46 18.78 -12.72
C PHE A 84 -14.29 19.58 -11.71
N GLY A 85 -15.61 19.58 -11.91
CA GLY A 85 -16.58 19.72 -10.82
C GLY A 85 -16.64 18.44 -9.99
N THR A 86 -17.34 18.44 -8.85
CA THR A 86 -17.42 17.24 -8.01
C THR A 86 -18.18 16.10 -8.70
N THR A 87 -17.47 15.09 -9.21
CA THR A 87 -18.01 13.78 -9.62
C THR A 87 -18.11 12.80 -8.46
N GLU A 88 -17.82 13.26 -7.25
CA GLU A 88 -17.94 12.48 -6.03
C GLU A 88 -19.40 12.46 -5.55
N GLN A 89 -19.86 11.29 -5.14
CA GLN A 89 -21.14 11.16 -4.45
C GLN A 89 -20.91 11.53 -2.98
N ILE A 90 -20.85 12.84 -2.71
CA ILE A 90 -20.44 13.42 -1.41
C ILE A 90 -21.28 12.91 -0.23
N TYR A 91 -22.50 12.45 -0.52
CA TYR A 91 -23.45 11.96 0.48
C TYR A 91 -23.45 10.44 0.66
N GLU A 92 -22.63 9.69 -0.08
CA GLU A 92 -22.50 8.25 0.10
C GLU A 92 -21.68 7.90 1.34
N ALA A 93 -22.04 6.77 1.96
CA ALA A 93 -21.30 6.24 3.09
C ALA A 93 -19.85 5.93 2.68
N GLY A 94 -18.89 6.48 3.42
CA GLY A 94 -17.47 6.29 3.17
C GLY A 94 -16.81 7.45 2.42
N TYR A 95 -17.56 8.45 1.94
CA TYR A 95 -16.95 9.65 1.36
C TYR A 95 -16.27 10.51 2.45
N PRO A 96 -14.95 10.74 2.39
CA PRO A 96 -14.24 11.48 3.42
C PRO A 96 -14.51 12.99 3.29
N ILE A 97 -15.19 13.57 4.30
CA ILE A 97 -15.35 15.02 4.41
C ILE A 97 -14.26 15.58 5.32
N ILE A 98 -13.28 16.27 4.74
CA ILE A 98 -12.28 17.02 5.50
C ILE A 98 -12.88 18.36 5.90
N LYS A 99 -13.35 18.46 7.14
CA LYS A 99 -13.88 19.72 7.66
C LYS A 99 -12.75 20.72 7.85
N HIS A 100 -12.95 21.94 7.35
CA HIS A 100 -12.05 23.05 7.65
C HIS A 100 -12.02 23.31 9.17
N SER A 101 -10.84 23.58 9.71
CA SER A 101 -10.70 24.03 11.09
C SER A 101 -10.93 25.54 11.12
N THR A 102 -12.04 25.99 11.70
CA THR A 102 -12.37 27.42 11.85
C THR A 102 -11.30 28.20 12.61
N PHE A 103 -10.55 27.51 13.47
CA PHE A 103 -9.45 28.08 14.25
C PHE A 103 -8.20 27.20 14.07
N PRO A 104 -7.45 27.39 12.97
CA PRO A 104 -6.27 26.58 12.72
C PRO A 104 -5.22 26.79 13.80
N ILE A 105 -4.46 25.74 14.08
CA ILE A 105 -3.32 25.81 14.98
C ILE A 105 -2.29 26.77 14.37
N SER A 106 -1.77 27.71 15.16
CA SER A 106 -0.77 28.67 14.68
C SER A 106 0.49 27.94 14.18
N GLU A 107 1.02 28.34 13.01
CA GLU A 107 2.28 27.80 12.49
C GLU A 107 3.43 27.92 13.50
N LYS A 108 3.42 28.97 14.33
CA LYS A 108 4.43 29.17 15.41
C LYS A 108 4.41 28.07 16.47
N SER A 109 3.28 27.38 16.61
CA SER A 109 3.12 26.26 17.55
C SER A 109 3.39 24.89 16.90
N LEU A 110 3.58 24.86 15.57
CA LEU A 110 3.98 23.65 14.87
C LEU A 110 5.49 23.43 15.05
N LYS A 111 5.83 22.30 15.66
CA LYS A 111 7.22 21.84 15.71
C LYS A 111 7.45 20.90 14.54
N TYR A 112 8.08 21.40 13.49
CA TYR A 112 8.58 20.56 12.41
C TYR A 112 9.83 19.83 12.88
N TYR A 113 9.94 18.55 12.52
CA TYR A 113 11.13 17.78 12.82
C TYR A 113 12.19 18.06 11.75
N SER A 114 13.41 18.41 12.15
CA SER A 114 14.53 18.74 11.25
C SER A 114 14.26 19.89 10.26
N ASP A 115 13.44 20.88 10.64
CA ASP A 115 13.04 22.02 9.79
C ASP A 115 12.38 21.66 8.44
N ASP A 116 11.94 20.40 8.27
CA ASP A 116 11.26 19.94 7.08
C ASP A 116 9.78 20.36 7.09
N LYS A 117 9.45 21.33 6.24
CA LYS A 117 8.08 21.86 6.06
C LYS A 117 7.13 20.90 5.35
N THR A 118 7.65 19.86 4.70
CA THR A 118 6.83 18.83 4.03
C THR A 118 6.35 17.76 5.00
N LEU A 119 6.98 17.65 6.17
CA LEU A 119 6.63 16.69 7.19
C LEU A 119 5.32 17.09 7.86
N ILE A 120 4.38 16.15 7.92
CA ILE A 120 3.08 16.37 8.57
C ILE A 120 3.16 15.85 10.01
N PRO A 121 3.30 16.74 11.02
CA PRO A 121 3.61 16.32 12.37
C PRO A 121 2.43 15.59 13.04
N CYS A 122 2.73 14.59 13.87
CA CYS A 122 1.69 13.94 14.67
C CYS A 122 1.49 14.68 16.01
N SER A 123 0.34 15.34 16.17
CA SER A 123 -0.01 16.01 17.43
C SER A 123 -0.31 15.03 18.57
N LYS A 124 -0.68 13.79 18.24
CA LYS A 124 -1.08 12.77 19.22
C LYS A 124 0.13 12.28 20.02
N LEU A 125 0.10 12.51 21.34
CA LEU A 125 0.99 11.82 22.27
C LEU A 125 0.32 10.51 22.71
N ILE A 126 0.77 9.40 22.13
CA ILE A 126 0.22 8.06 22.37
C ILE A 126 0.63 7.60 23.77
N GLY A 127 -0.34 7.07 24.52
CA GLY A 127 -0.15 6.64 25.90
C GLY A 127 -0.33 7.73 26.98
N LYS A 128 -0.38 9.02 26.62
CA LYS A 128 -0.54 10.12 27.60
C LYS A 128 -1.83 10.01 28.41
N SER A 129 -2.96 9.75 27.74
CA SER A 129 -4.27 9.64 28.38
C SER A 129 -4.38 8.50 29.40
N HIS A 130 -3.55 7.47 29.25
CA HIS A 130 -3.49 6.31 30.14
C HIS A 130 -2.26 6.35 31.07
N GLN A 131 -1.62 7.52 31.22
CA GLN A 131 -0.45 7.71 32.10
C GLN A 131 0.67 6.69 31.86
N ARG A 132 0.88 6.27 30.61
CA ARG A 132 1.92 5.29 30.29
C ARG A 132 3.30 5.92 30.51
N LEU A 133 4.16 5.23 31.25
CA LEU A 133 5.53 5.67 31.57
C LEU A 133 6.33 6.06 30.32
N LYS A 134 6.16 5.30 29.23
CA LYS A 134 6.83 5.52 27.95
C LYS A 134 5.84 6.07 26.91
N SER A 135 5.23 7.22 27.19
CA SER A 135 4.40 7.91 26.19
C SER A 135 5.25 8.28 24.97
N TYR A 136 4.70 8.11 23.78
CA TYR A 136 5.44 8.31 22.53
C TYR A 136 4.62 9.17 21.56
N ARG A 137 5.27 10.14 20.93
CA ARG A 137 4.70 10.95 19.86
C ARG A 137 5.43 10.58 18.58
N PRO A 138 4.77 9.96 17.59
CA PRO A 138 5.34 9.82 16.26
C PRO A 138 5.74 11.19 15.71
N ASN A 139 6.84 11.26 14.99
CA ASN A 139 7.23 12.52 14.35
C ASN A 139 6.29 12.85 13.18
N SER A 140 5.84 11.85 12.42
CA SER A 140 4.93 12.01 11.28
C SER A 140 3.61 11.25 11.46
N ILE A 141 2.52 11.73 10.85
CA ILE A 141 1.27 10.95 10.69
C ILE A 141 1.36 9.92 9.55
N VAL A 142 2.31 10.11 8.62
CA VAL A 142 2.60 9.18 7.53
C VAL A 142 3.73 8.26 7.97
N ASN A 143 3.47 6.95 8.00
CA ASN A 143 4.41 5.96 8.51
C ASN A 143 4.42 4.70 7.64
N ILE A 144 5.43 3.83 7.83
CA ILE A 144 5.53 2.57 7.09
C ILE A 144 4.69 1.50 7.80
N SER A 145 3.73 0.96 7.05
CA SER A 145 2.78 -0.05 7.53
C SER A 145 3.41 -1.44 7.71
N ALA A 146 2.68 -2.29 8.42
CA ALA A 146 3.09 -3.62 8.83
C ALA A 146 3.32 -4.58 7.67
N MET A 147 4.57 -5.01 7.46
CA MET A 147 4.91 -6.11 6.55
C MET A 147 5.99 -7.00 7.16
N SER A 148 5.66 -8.29 7.36
CA SER A 148 6.50 -9.18 8.16
C SER A 148 7.84 -9.54 7.51
N PHE A 149 8.89 -9.68 8.33
CA PHE A 149 10.10 -10.39 7.90
C PHE A 149 9.76 -11.86 7.63
N GLY A 150 10.07 -12.31 6.42
CA GLY A 150 9.61 -13.57 5.82
C GLY A 150 8.58 -13.37 4.70
N SER A 151 7.67 -12.39 4.83
CA SER A 151 6.92 -11.89 3.68
C SER A 151 7.83 -11.04 2.78
N LEU A 152 8.60 -10.16 3.42
CA LEU A 152 9.67 -9.39 2.79
C LEU A 152 11.04 -9.94 3.19
N GLY A 153 12.01 -9.80 2.28
CA GLY A 153 13.40 -10.18 2.51
C GLY A 153 14.20 -9.14 3.29
N LYS A 154 15.41 -9.51 3.71
CA LYS A 154 16.29 -8.67 4.54
C LYS A 154 16.59 -7.29 3.93
N ASN A 155 16.79 -7.23 2.61
CA ASN A 155 17.11 -5.99 1.91
C ASN A 155 15.92 -5.02 1.94
N ALA A 156 14.71 -5.52 1.71
CA ALA A 156 13.49 -4.71 1.73
C ALA A 156 13.22 -4.16 3.14
N ILE A 157 13.26 -4.99 4.18
CA ILE A 157 13.07 -4.54 5.56
C ILE A 157 14.12 -3.51 5.98
N SER A 158 15.40 -3.75 5.63
CA SER A 158 16.48 -2.81 5.93
C SER A 158 16.32 -1.48 5.20
N ALA A 159 15.95 -1.51 3.92
CA ALA A 159 15.69 -0.32 3.12
C ALA A 159 14.51 0.49 3.69
N LEU A 160 13.40 -0.18 4.05
CA LEU A 160 12.25 0.45 4.68
C LEU A 160 12.62 1.10 6.01
N ASN A 161 13.37 0.43 6.88
CA ASN A 161 13.76 1.01 8.16
C ASN A 161 14.72 2.21 8.00
N LYS A 162 15.71 2.11 7.11
CA LYS A 162 16.60 3.25 6.80
C LYS A 162 15.83 4.42 6.18
N GLY A 163 14.89 4.12 5.27
CA GLY A 163 14.00 5.11 4.68
C GLY A 163 13.10 5.79 5.73
N ALA A 164 12.57 5.02 6.68
CA ALA A 164 11.78 5.56 7.79
C ALA A 164 12.61 6.50 8.67
N GLN A 165 13.89 6.19 8.90
CA GLN A 165 14.79 7.06 9.65
C GLN A 165 14.99 8.39 8.94
N ILE A 166 15.24 8.36 7.63
CA ILE A 166 15.43 9.56 6.80
C ILE A 166 14.14 10.38 6.78
N ALA A 167 12.99 9.74 6.56
CA ALA A 167 11.67 10.38 6.51
C ALA A 167 11.10 10.74 7.89
N CYS A 168 11.85 10.49 8.97
CA CYS A 168 11.44 10.76 10.34
C CYS A 168 10.05 10.17 10.67
N CYS A 169 9.81 8.93 10.25
CA CYS A 169 8.60 8.17 10.55
C CYS A 169 8.95 6.84 11.21
N TYR A 170 7.96 6.15 11.77
CA TYR A 170 8.19 4.81 12.32
C TYR A 170 8.02 3.74 11.24
N HIS A 171 8.62 2.57 11.49
CA HIS A 171 8.41 1.36 10.71
C HIS A 171 7.72 0.29 11.57
N ASN A 172 6.62 -0.26 11.07
CA ASN A 172 5.92 -1.37 11.73
C ASN A 172 6.46 -2.73 11.25
N THR A 173 6.80 -3.61 12.20
CA THR A 173 7.46 -4.90 11.91
C THR A 173 6.60 -5.91 11.16
N GLY A 174 5.28 -5.74 11.19
CA GLY A 174 4.35 -6.82 10.90
C GLY A 174 4.41 -7.96 11.93
N GLU A 175 3.61 -8.99 11.70
CA GLU A 175 3.42 -10.13 12.62
C GLU A 175 4.64 -11.06 12.73
N GLY A 176 5.74 -10.81 12.02
CA GLY A 176 6.87 -11.76 11.89
C GLY A 176 7.87 -11.74 13.03
N GLY A 177 7.61 -10.98 14.09
CA GLY A 177 8.58 -10.67 15.13
C GLY A 177 9.58 -9.59 14.71
N LEU A 178 10.36 -9.11 15.67
CA LEU A 178 11.43 -8.14 15.43
C LEU A 178 12.67 -8.86 14.87
N SER A 179 13.18 -8.39 13.74
CA SER A 179 14.43 -8.87 13.15
C SER A 179 15.53 -7.81 13.22
N PRO A 180 16.82 -8.19 13.13
CA PRO A 180 17.93 -7.22 13.08
C PRO A 180 17.78 -6.17 11.97
N TYR A 181 17.11 -6.54 10.87
CA TYR A 181 16.86 -5.66 9.73
C TYR A 181 15.88 -4.53 10.02
N HIS A 182 15.07 -4.64 11.09
CA HIS A 182 14.25 -3.54 11.60
C HIS A 182 15.04 -2.57 12.49
N GLN A 183 16.29 -2.88 12.84
CA GLN A 183 17.05 -2.15 13.85
C GLN A 183 18.14 -1.27 13.24
N ASN A 184 17.83 -0.64 12.10
CA ASN A 184 18.75 0.21 11.36
C ASN A 184 18.64 1.70 11.71
N GLY A 185 17.87 2.06 12.74
CA GLY A 185 17.89 3.40 13.34
C GLY A 185 16.51 4.06 13.52
N ALA A 186 15.49 3.67 12.73
CA ALA A 186 14.16 4.26 12.89
C ALA A 186 13.41 3.70 14.10
N ASP A 187 12.44 4.47 14.58
CA ASP A 187 11.51 4.04 15.61
C ASP A 187 10.62 2.90 15.08
N ILE A 188 10.32 1.95 15.97
CA ILE A 188 9.59 0.72 15.62
C ILE A 188 8.25 0.63 16.33
N VAL A 189 7.25 0.21 15.57
CA VAL A 189 6.01 -0.36 16.09
C VAL A 189 6.11 -1.87 15.96
N TRP A 190 6.15 -2.57 17.09
CA TRP A 190 6.20 -4.02 17.09
C TRP A 190 4.76 -4.56 17.04
N GLN A 191 4.42 -5.19 15.92
CA GLN A 191 3.09 -5.76 15.73
C GLN A 191 3.04 -7.21 16.23
N ILE A 192 2.08 -7.48 17.09
CA ILE A 192 1.79 -8.80 17.64
C ILE A 192 0.50 -9.31 16.99
N GLY A 193 0.65 -10.35 16.17
CA GLY A 193 -0.49 -11.09 15.61
C GLY A 193 -0.85 -12.31 16.46
N THR A 194 -1.85 -13.06 16.01
CA THR A 194 -2.40 -14.25 16.69
C THR A 194 -1.41 -15.40 16.87
N GLY A 195 -0.33 -15.43 16.07
CA GLY A 195 0.75 -16.41 16.21
C GLY A 195 1.80 -16.06 17.26
N TYR A 196 1.70 -14.89 17.90
CA TYR A 196 2.60 -14.38 18.96
C TYR A 196 4.10 -14.48 18.62
N PHE A 197 4.46 -14.38 17.35
CA PHE A 197 5.85 -14.51 16.92
C PHE A 197 6.73 -13.43 17.54
N GLY A 198 7.87 -13.84 18.13
CA GLY A 198 8.76 -12.97 18.91
C GLY A 198 8.35 -12.76 20.37
N CYS A 199 7.20 -13.31 20.80
CA CYS A 199 6.71 -13.28 22.19
C CYS A 199 5.93 -14.54 22.57
N ARG A 200 6.33 -15.70 22.04
CA ARG A 200 5.66 -16.99 22.25
C ARG A 200 6.54 -17.98 23.00
N ASP A 201 5.89 -18.89 23.72
CA ASP A 201 6.53 -20.09 24.25
C ASP A 201 6.72 -21.17 23.15
N ASN A 202 7.36 -22.29 23.52
CA ASN A 202 7.57 -23.43 22.63
C ASN A 202 6.26 -24.12 22.17
N LYS A 203 5.14 -23.89 22.88
CA LYS A 203 3.82 -24.42 22.54
C LYS A 203 3.03 -23.46 21.63
N GLY A 204 3.48 -22.23 21.46
CA GLY A 204 2.84 -21.19 20.67
C GLY A 204 1.88 -20.28 21.41
N ASN A 205 1.86 -20.34 22.73
CA ASN A 205 1.10 -19.41 23.56
C ASN A 205 1.90 -18.13 23.79
N PHE A 206 1.21 -17.04 24.15
CA PHE A 206 1.87 -15.83 24.58
C PHE A 206 2.75 -16.07 25.81
N SER A 207 3.99 -15.57 25.78
CA SER A 207 4.96 -15.65 26.87
C SER A 207 5.33 -14.24 27.31
N ILE A 208 4.94 -13.89 28.55
CA ILE A 208 5.27 -12.58 29.13
C ILE A 208 6.78 -12.37 29.27
N ASP A 209 7.53 -13.42 29.62
CA ASP A 209 8.99 -13.34 29.74
C ASP A 209 9.65 -13.04 28.40
N SER A 210 9.21 -13.75 27.33
CA SER A 210 9.70 -13.51 25.98
C SER A 210 9.34 -12.11 25.48
N PHE A 211 8.12 -11.65 25.79
CA PHE A 211 7.68 -10.31 25.48
C PHE A 211 8.55 -9.24 26.17
N LEU A 212 8.76 -9.36 27.49
CA LEU A 212 9.58 -8.43 28.27
C LEU A 212 11.03 -8.45 27.82
N ASN A 213 11.58 -9.63 27.52
CA ASN A 213 12.93 -9.77 26.98
C ASN A 213 13.09 -9.02 25.65
N THR A 214 12.11 -9.17 24.74
CA THR A 214 12.09 -8.43 23.47
C THR A 214 11.99 -6.92 23.70
N ILE A 215 11.11 -6.44 24.58
CA ILE A 215 10.98 -5.00 24.85
C ILE A 215 12.24 -4.41 25.50
N ASN A 216 12.80 -5.09 26.50
CA ASN A 216 13.91 -4.57 27.30
C ASN A 216 15.21 -4.50 26.50
N ASN A 217 15.45 -5.46 25.61
CA ASN A 217 16.66 -5.48 24.79
C ASN A 217 16.58 -4.56 23.55
N ASN A 218 15.41 -4.04 23.21
CA ASN A 218 15.20 -3.32 21.96
C ASN A 218 14.58 -1.93 22.18
N LYS A 219 15.43 -0.95 22.53
CA LYS A 219 15.03 0.44 22.80
C LYS A 219 14.39 1.19 21.61
N CYS A 220 14.54 0.64 20.40
CA CYS A 220 13.92 1.15 19.18
C CYS A 220 12.40 0.90 19.15
N ILE A 221 11.88 -0.07 19.92
CA ILE A 221 10.44 -0.30 20.02
C ILE A 221 9.81 0.85 20.83
N LYS A 222 8.97 1.64 20.18
CA LYS A 222 8.25 2.76 20.81
C LYS A 222 6.79 2.45 21.06
N MET A 223 6.20 1.55 20.28
CA MET A 223 4.80 1.13 20.42
C MET A 223 4.64 -0.36 20.13
N ILE A 224 3.56 -0.91 20.67
CA ILE A 224 3.10 -2.27 20.39
C ILE A 224 1.74 -2.14 19.70
N GLU A 225 1.56 -2.88 18.61
CA GLU A 225 0.30 -2.96 17.89
C GLU A 225 -0.25 -4.37 18.01
N ILE A 226 -1.44 -4.52 18.61
CA ILE A 226 -2.14 -5.80 18.65
C ILE A 226 -3.01 -5.89 17.41
N LYS A 227 -2.71 -6.84 16.53
CA LYS A 227 -3.37 -6.94 15.23
C LYS A 227 -4.54 -7.92 15.29
N LEU A 228 -5.74 -7.36 15.37
CA LEU A 228 -6.99 -8.12 15.43
C LEU A 228 -7.42 -8.69 14.06
N SER A 229 -7.13 -7.99 12.97
CA SER A 229 -7.53 -8.39 11.61
C SER A 229 -6.67 -7.69 10.56
N GLN A 230 -6.81 -8.09 9.29
CA GLN A 230 -6.25 -7.37 8.14
C GLN A 230 -7.26 -7.31 6.99
N GLY A 231 -7.24 -6.22 6.23
CA GLY A 231 -8.16 -6.00 5.11
C GLY A 231 -8.05 -7.06 4.00
N ALA A 232 -6.84 -7.59 3.74
CA ALA A 232 -6.67 -8.59 2.67
C ALA A 232 -7.28 -9.98 2.99
N LYS A 233 -7.50 -10.30 4.27
CA LYS A 233 -8.10 -11.58 4.69
C LYS A 233 -8.71 -11.48 6.10
N PRO A 234 -9.88 -10.85 6.23
CA PRO A 234 -10.58 -10.79 7.52
C PRO A 234 -10.86 -12.20 8.05
N GLY A 235 -10.70 -12.39 9.36
CA GLY A 235 -11.01 -13.67 10.04
C GLY A 235 -10.03 -14.81 9.78
N LYS A 236 -8.87 -14.57 9.14
CA LYS A 236 -7.81 -15.58 8.95
C LYS A 236 -6.46 -15.08 9.46
N GLY A 237 -5.69 -15.98 10.07
CA GLY A 237 -4.33 -15.69 10.54
C GLY A 237 -3.29 -15.57 9.43
N GLY A 238 -2.14 -15.00 9.77
CA GLY A 238 -0.93 -14.97 8.93
C GLY A 238 -0.43 -16.37 8.55
N ILE A 239 0.10 -16.53 7.33
CA ILE A 239 0.69 -17.78 6.84
C ILE A 239 2.09 -17.46 6.30
N LEU A 240 3.10 -18.22 6.74
CA LEU A 240 4.41 -18.25 6.09
C LEU A 240 4.75 -19.71 5.73
N PRO A 241 4.93 -20.03 4.43
CA PRO A 241 5.33 -21.37 3.99
C PRO A 241 6.67 -21.81 4.59
N LYS A 242 6.82 -23.13 4.83
CA LYS A 242 8.01 -23.70 5.48
C LYS A 242 9.31 -23.40 4.72
N GLU A 243 9.24 -23.32 3.40
CA GLU A 243 10.36 -23.08 2.49
C GLU A 243 10.97 -21.69 2.72
N LYS A 244 10.18 -20.75 3.25
CA LYS A 244 10.64 -19.41 3.60
C LYS A 244 11.18 -19.32 5.03
N VAL A 245 11.03 -20.34 5.88
CA VAL A 245 11.44 -20.30 7.29
C VAL A 245 12.92 -20.65 7.41
N THR A 246 13.75 -19.67 7.05
CA THR A 246 15.21 -19.73 7.22
C THR A 246 15.61 -19.63 8.69
N LYS A 247 16.88 -19.90 9.02
CA LYS A 247 17.43 -19.76 10.38
C LYS A 247 17.16 -18.37 10.99
N GLU A 248 17.28 -17.32 10.21
CA GLU A 248 17.05 -15.94 10.68
C GLU A 248 15.57 -15.69 10.98
N ILE A 249 14.67 -16.18 10.12
CA ILE A 249 13.22 -16.05 10.31
C ILE A 249 12.75 -16.88 11.49
N ALA A 250 13.25 -18.11 11.62
CA ALA A 250 13.02 -18.99 12.76
C ALA A 250 13.40 -18.31 14.08
N LYS A 251 14.60 -17.71 14.13
CA LYS A 251 15.07 -16.95 15.30
C LYS A 251 14.20 -15.73 15.61
N ALA A 252 13.85 -14.92 14.61
CA ALA A 252 13.01 -13.74 14.81
C ALA A 252 11.60 -14.10 15.31
N ARG A 253 11.07 -15.24 14.87
CA ARG A 253 9.72 -15.70 15.20
C ARG A 253 9.64 -16.55 16.47
N GLY A 254 10.75 -17.12 16.94
CA GLY A 254 10.75 -18.10 18.02
C GLY A 254 10.13 -19.43 17.59
N VAL A 255 10.50 -19.92 16.40
CA VAL A 255 9.99 -21.19 15.83
C VAL A 255 11.13 -22.06 15.30
N GLU A 256 10.84 -23.32 15.00
CA GLU A 256 11.79 -24.25 14.39
C GLU A 256 12.03 -23.92 12.91
N ILE A 257 13.26 -24.19 12.43
CA ILE A 257 13.64 -24.02 11.03
C ILE A 257 12.83 -24.99 10.16
N GLY A 258 12.36 -24.53 9.01
CA GLY A 258 11.61 -25.38 8.07
C GLY A 258 10.22 -25.82 8.56
N ARG A 259 9.70 -25.20 9.63
CA ARG A 259 8.32 -25.41 10.08
C ARG A 259 7.42 -24.29 9.57
N ALA A 260 6.33 -24.65 8.89
CA ALA A 260 5.38 -23.65 8.41
C ALA A 260 4.79 -22.84 9.59
N CYS A 261 4.71 -21.53 9.42
CA CYS A 261 4.11 -20.65 10.43
C CYS A 261 2.65 -20.42 10.06
N LEU A 262 1.75 -21.13 10.73
CA LEU A 262 0.31 -20.96 10.63
C LEU A 262 -0.18 -20.24 11.88
N SER A 263 -0.78 -19.07 11.70
CA SER A 263 -1.34 -18.31 12.82
C SER A 263 -2.82 -18.64 12.98
N PRO A 264 -3.33 -18.76 14.22
CA PRO A 264 -4.77 -18.89 14.49
C PRO A 264 -5.57 -17.71 13.94
N ASN A 265 -6.89 -17.84 13.89
CA ASN A 265 -7.80 -16.76 13.47
C ASN A 265 -8.13 -15.76 14.59
N ASN A 266 -7.80 -16.07 15.85
CA ASN A 266 -8.03 -15.20 17.00
C ASN A 266 -6.83 -15.18 17.95
N HIS A 267 -6.82 -14.21 18.85
CA HIS A 267 -5.88 -14.17 19.98
C HIS A 267 -6.39 -15.10 21.08
N SER A 268 -5.54 -16.02 21.54
CA SER A 268 -5.86 -16.92 22.66
C SER A 268 -5.59 -16.35 24.06
N ALA A 269 -5.05 -15.13 24.15
CA ALA A 269 -4.62 -14.48 25.38
C ALA A 269 -5.14 -13.04 25.43
#